data_AF-A0A0B3ARY2-F1
#
_entry.id   AF-A0A0B3ARY2-F1
#
_cell.length_a   1.000
_cell.length_b   1.000
_cell.length_c   1.000
_cell.angle_alpha   90.00
_cell.angle_beta   90.00
_cell.angle_gamma   90.00
#
_symmetry.space_group_name_H-M   'P 1'
#
loop_
_entity.id
_entity.type
_entity.pdbx_description
1 polymer ?
#
loop_
_entity_poly.entity_id
_entity_poly.type
_entity_poly.pdbx_seq_one_letter_code
_entity_poly.pdbx_strand_id
1 'polypeptide(L)'
;MKKNEIWLVKIPEQSGQEQSGIRPAIIINQNLNITTIIPFTSKEKASKYKFTLRINPNKQNNLVKTSTALIFQIRAIDKNKLSRKLGELSDEESEEIDFILENYLFDKKTNITREKLEKYFKITSEALKKAKKNIIKGKENYAKEIIEMVENYLSDAKHFQSKKDFVNCFGALNYAHGWLDAGVRLDVFDVKDRELFTVK
;
A
#
# COMPACT_ATOMS: atom_id res chain seq x y z
N MET A 1 -15.13 8.08 -21.72
CA MET A 1 -14.20 7.05 -21.25
C MET A 1 -14.20 7.05 -19.74
N LYS A 2 -14.03 5.90 -19.11
CA LYS A 2 -13.99 5.74 -17.64
C LYS A 2 -12.79 4.87 -17.25
N LYS A 3 -12.33 5.01 -16.01
CA LYS A 3 -11.36 4.08 -15.40
C LYS A 3 -11.89 2.64 -15.54
N ASN A 4 -10.99 1.67 -15.71
CA ASN A 4 -11.25 0.23 -15.86
C ASN A 4 -11.89 -0.21 -17.17
N GLU A 5 -12.25 0.72 -18.06
CA GLU A 5 -12.66 0.34 -19.41
C GLU A 5 -11.47 -0.23 -20.19
N ILE A 6 -11.73 -1.25 -21.02
CA ILE A 6 -10.75 -1.78 -21.97
C ILE A 6 -11.08 -1.23 -23.35
N TRP A 7 -10.08 -0.64 -23.99
CA TRP A 7 -10.21 -0.03 -25.31
C TRP A 7 -9.19 -0.61 -26.28
N LEU A 8 -9.55 -0.67 -27.56
CA LEU A 8 -8.60 -0.93 -28.62
C LEU A 8 -7.83 0.36 -28.93
N VAL A 9 -6.51 0.33 -28.79
CA VAL A 9 -5.64 1.51 -28.90
C VAL A 9 -4.54 1.28 -29.93
N LYS A 10 -4.29 2.28 -30.78
CA LYS A 10 -3.15 2.30 -31.71
C LYS A 10 -1.95 2.95 -31.03
N ILE A 11 -1.06 2.14 -30.48
CA ILE A 11 0.15 2.63 -29.82
C ILE A 11 1.24 2.83 -30.90
N PRO A 12 1.82 4.04 -31.03
CA PRO A 12 2.88 4.29 -31.98
C PRO A 12 4.08 3.36 -31.74
N GLU A 13 4.77 3.00 -32.82
CA GLU A 13 6.04 2.31 -32.72
C GLU A 13 7.15 3.31 -32.37
N GLN A 14 7.96 2.95 -31.38
CA GLN A 14 9.11 3.72 -30.92
C GLN A 14 10.29 2.74 -30.81
N SER A 15 11.51 3.23 -31.02
CA SER A 15 12.72 2.41 -30.88
C SER A 15 12.84 1.87 -29.45
N GLY A 16 12.99 0.56 -29.27
CA GLY A 16 13.19 -0.06 -27.96
C GLY A 16 12.23 -1.22 -27.67
N GLN A 17 11.98 -1.48 -26.38
CA GLN A 17 11.11 -2.58 -25.91
C GLN A 17 9.73 -2.09 -25.45
N GLU A 18 9.36 -0.86 -25.78
CA GLU A 18 8.03 -0.33 -25.50
C GLU A 18 6.94 -1.09 -26.26
N GLN A 19 5.74 -1.20 -25.67
CA GLN A 19 4.62 -1.77 -26.40
C GLN A 19 4.16 -0.85 -27.54
N SER A 20 3.97 -1.42 -28.72
CA SER A 20 3.55 -0.74 -29.95
C SER A 20 2.42 -1.49 -30.67
N GLY A 21 1.86 -0.89 -31.73
CA GLY A 21 0.83 -1.51 -32.56
C GLY A 21 -0.59 -1.37 -31.99
N ILE A 22 -1.55 -2.00 -32.68
CA ILE A 22 -2.96 -1.96 -32.32
C ILE A 22 -3.28 -3.07 -31.31
N ARG A 23 -3.68 -2.70 -30.10
CA ARG A 23 -3.90 -3.67 -29.02
C ARG A 23 -4.92 -3.17 -27.98
N PRO A 24 -5.55 -4.09 -27.24
CA PRO A 24 -6.33 -3.71 -26.07
C PRO A 24 -5.46 -3.00 -25.02
N ALA A 25 -6.04 -2.05 -24.30
CA ALA A 25 -5.44 -1.40 -23.14
C ALA A 25 -6.50 -1.00 -22.11
N ILE A 26 -6.15 -1.05 -20.83
CA ILE A 26 -7.00 -0.62 -19.70
C ILE A 26 -6.86 0.89 -19.54
N ILE A 27 -7.95 1.61 -19.37
CA ILE A 27 -7.95 3.04 -19.01
C ILE A 27 -7.76 3.18 -17.49
N ILE A 28 -6.73 3.90 -17.08
CA ILE A 28 -6.43 4.15 -15.65
C ILE A 28 -6.90 5.53 -15.22
N ASN A 29 -6.60 6.53 -16.05
CA ASN A 29 -6.99 7.91 -15.78
C ASN A 29 -7.15 8.69 -17.09
N GLN A 30 -7.76 9.87 -17.01
CA GLN A 30 -7.89 10.78 -18.13
C GLN A 30 -7.77 12.23 -17.67
N ASN A 31 -7.13 13.05 -18.49
CA ASN A 31 -7.08 14.50 -18.29
C ASN A 31 -7.08 15.19 -19.66
N LEU A 32 -8.03 16.10 -19.89
CA LEU A 32 -8.20 16.80 -21.17
C LEU A 32 -8.22 15.81 -22.35
N ASN A 33 -7.30 15.96 -23.31
CA ASN A 33 -7.16 15.12 -24.51
C ASN A 33 -6.19 13.94 -24.33
N ILE A 34 -5.65 13.74 -23.14
CA ILE A 34 -4.73 12.66 -22.82
C ILE A 34 -5.41 11.63 -21.90
N THR A 35 -5.06 10.37 -22.06
CA THR A 35 -5.46 9.29 -21.18
C THR A 35 -4.24 8.45 -20.79
N THR A 36 -4.26 7.92 -19.57
CA THR A 36 -3.25 6.97 -19.11
C THR A 36 -3.78 5.56 -19.31
N ILE A 37 -2.99 4.72 -19.96
CA ILE A 37 -3.35 3.36 -20.32
C ILE A 37 -2.36 2.32 -19.80
N ILE A 38 -2.84 1.10 -19.56
CA ILE A 38 -2.01 -0.10 -19.37
C ILE A 38 -2.22 -1.04 -20.56
N PRO A 39 -1.20 -1.30 -21.40
CA PRO A 39 -1.36 -2.12 -22.59
C PRO A 39 -1.42 -3.61 -22.26
N PHE A 40 -2.20 -4.36 -23.05
CA PHE A 40 -2.20 -5.81 -23.03
C PHE A 40 -1.18 -6.42 -24.02
N THR A 41 -0.76 -7.65 -23.73
CA THR A 41 -0.10 -8.55 -24.69
C THR A 41 -0.67 -9.95 -24.58
N SER A 42 -0.67 -10.72 -25.67
CA SER A 42 -1.04 -12.14 -25.65
C SER A 42 0.19 -13.06 -25.63
N LYS A 43 1.39 -12.53 -25.41
CA LYS A 43 2.61 -13.33 -25.32
C LYS A 43 2.63 -14.04 -23.97
N GLU A 44 2.52 -15.37 -23.96
CA GLU A 44 2.39 -16.16 -22.72
C GLU A 44 3.52 -15.93 -21.72
N LYS A 45 4.76 -15.77 -22.21
CA LYS A 45 5.94 -15.50 -21.37
C LYS A 45 5.82 -14.22 -20.55
N ALA A 46 4.98 -13.27 -20.97
CA ALA A 46 4.83 -11.99 -20.31
C ALA A 46 4.20 -12.10 -18.91
N SER A 47 3.40 -13.15 -18.66
CA SER A 47 2.80 -13.42 -17.35
C SER A 47 3.83 -13.69 -16.24
N LYS A 48 5.08 -13.96 -16.61
CA LYS A 48 6.19 -14.20 -15.67
C LYS A 48 6.92 -12.92 -15.25
N TYR A 49 6.67 -11.79 -15.92
CA TYR A 49 7.32 -10.54 -15.58
C TYR A 49 6.69 -9.92 -14.33
N LYS A 50 7.51 -9.23 -13.53
CA LYS A 50 7.01 -8.45 -12.40
C LYS A 50 6.05 -7.36 -12.88
N PHE A 51 5.10 -7.01 -12.02
CA PHE A 51 4.09 -5.99 -12.30
C PHE A 51 3.29 -6.28 -13.58
N THR A 52 2.81 -7.52 -13.68
CA THR A 52 1.89 -7.94 -14.73
C THR A 52 0.71 -8.67 -14.13
N LEU A 53 -0.43 -8.65 -14.82
CA LEU A 53 -1.63 -9.39 -14.42
C LEU A 53 -2.19 -10.18 -15.60
N ARG A 54 -2.46 -11.47 -15.41
CA ARG A 54 -3.08 -12.32 -16.43
C ARG A 54 -4.60 -12.21 -16.33
N ILE A 55 -5.25 -11.91 -17.45
CA ILE A 55 -6.69 -11.72 -17.57
C ILE A 55 -7.24 -12.69 -18.61
N ASN A 56 -8.28 -13.44 -18.22
CA ASN A 56 -8.95 -14.39 -19.11
C ASN A 56 -10.15 -13.72 -19.81
N PRO A 57 -10.46 -14.12 -21.06
CA PRO A 57 -11.68 -13.70 -21.75
C PRO A 57 -12.93 -13.96 -20.92
N ASN A 58 -13.80 -12.95 -20.84
CA ASN A 58 -15.14 -13.10 -20.33
C ASN A 58 -16.11 -12.14 -21.07
N LYS A 59 -17.40 -12.23 -20.76
CA LYS A 59 -18.44 -11.40 -21.41
C LYS A 59 -18.34 -9.90 -21.06
N GLN A 60 -17.70 -9.56 -19.95
CA GLN A 60 -17.57 -8.18 -19.47
C GLN A 60 -16.37 -7.47 -20.12
N ASN A 61 -15.22 -8.15 -20.20
CA ASN A 61 -13.99 -7.61 -20.75
C ASN A 61 -13.86 -7.77 -22.28
N ASN A 62 -14.61 -8.71 -22.88
CA ASN A 62 -14.64 -9.02 -24.31
C ASN A 62 -13.27 -9.23 -24.96
N LEU A 63 -12.28 -9.69 -24.18
CA LEU A 63 -11.01 -10.13 -24.74
C LEU A 63 -11.23 -11.40 -25.58
N VAL A 64 -10.53 -11.53 -26.71
CA VAL A 64 -10.68 -12.70 -27.60
C VAL A 64 -9.81 -13.88 -27.13
N LYS A 65 -8.74 -13.58 -26.38
CA LYS A 65 -7.79 -14.56 -25.86
C LYS A 65 -7.23 -14.10 -24.52
N THR A 66 -6.78 -15.05 -23.72
CA THR A 66 -6.06 -14.76 -22.48
C THR A 66 -4.91 -13.82 -22.77
N SER A 67 -4.87 -12.73 -22.00
CA SER A 67 -3.96 -11.61 -22.22
C SER A 67 -3.33 -11.20 -20.90
N THR A 68 -2.14 -10.63 -20.95
CA THR A 68 -1.42 -10.11 -19.80
C THR A 68 -1.41 -8.58 -19.87
N ALA A 69 -1.97 -7.93 -18.86
CA ALA A 69 -1.82 -6.49 -18.64
C ALA A 69 -0.37 -6.23 -18.19
N LEU A 70 0.31 -5.31 -18.86
CA LEU A 70 1.71 -4.95 -18.58
C LEU A 70 1.75 -3.67 -17.76
N ILE A 71 1.53 -3.76 -16.45
CA ILE A 71 1.42 -2.59 -15.56
C ILE A 71 2.71 -1.75 -15.59
N PHE A 72 3.88 -2.39 -15.68
CA PHE A 72 5.17 -1.69 -15.83
C PHE A 72 5.33 -0.89 -17.14
N GLN A 73 4.43 -1.09 -18.11
CA GLN A 73 4.39 -0.36 -19.39
C GLN A 73 3.23 0.65 -19.44
N ILE A 74 2.73 1.07 -18.27
CA ILE A 74 1.76 2.16 -18.15
C ILE A 74 2.27 3.43 -18.85
N ARG A 75 1.41 4.10 -19.63
CA ARG A 75 1.80 5.31 -20.36
C ARG A 75 0.63 6.26 -20.61
N ALA A 76 0.96 7.54 -20.80
CA ALA A 76 0.03 8.52 -21.35
C ALA A 76 -0.07 8.38 -22.88
N ILE A 77 -1.26 8.57 -23.44
CA ILE A 77 -1.52 8.58 -24.88
C ILE A 77 -2.66 9.55 -25.21
N ASP A 78 -2.62 10.12 -26.42
CA ASP A 78 -3.69 10.96 -26.94
C ASP A 78 -4.99 10.15 -27.16
N LYS A 79 -6.12 10.73 -26.78
CA LYS A 79 -7.45 10.12 -26.93
C LYS A 79 -7.78 9.76 -28.38
N ASN A 80 -7.21 10.47 -29.36
CA ASN A 80 -7.38 10.16 -30.78
C ASN A 80 -6.78 8.80 -31.21
N LYS A 81 -5.93 8.19 -30.37
CA LYS A 81 -5.37 6.85 -30.63
C LYS A 81 -6.30 5.72 -30.19
N LEU A 82 -7.38 6.04 -29.48
CA LEU A 82 -8.38 5.07 -29.06
C LEU A 82 -9.41 4.89 -30.17
N SER A 83 -9.66 3.63 -30.52
CA SER A 83 -10.57 3.27 -31.60
C SER A 83 -11.97 2.95 -31.10
N ARG A 84 -12.11 1.96 -30.20
CA ARG A 84 -13.41 1.55 -29.66
C ARG A 84 -13.28 0.89 -28.28
N LYS A 85 -14.31 1.03 -27.44
CA LYS A 85 -14.45 0.24 -26.20
C LYS A 85 -14.65 -1.23 -26.58
N LEU A 86 -13.93 -2.11 -25.89
CA LEU A 86 -14.09 -3.56 -25.98
C LEU A 86 -14.96 -4.05 -24.82
N GLY A 87 -14.66 -3.61 -23.61
CA GLY A 87 -15.34 -4.05 -22.40
C GLY A 87 -14.82 -3.30 -21.18
N GLU A 88 -14.88 -3.94 -20.04
CA GLU A 88 -14.36 -3.42 -18.77
C GLU A 88 -13.87 -4.56 -17.88
N LEU A 89 -13.00 -4.22 -16.93
CA LEU A 89 -12.54 -5.16 -15.90
C LEU A 89 -13.66 -5.48 -14.91
N SER A 90 -13.60 -6.66 -14.31
CA SER A 90 -14.37 -6.95 -13.08
C SER A 90 -13.83 -6.14 -11.90
N ASP A 91 -14.58 -6.11 -10.79
CA ASP A 91 -14.14 -5.42 -9.57
C ASP A 91 -12.87 -6.07 -9.00
N GLU A 92 -12.79 -7.41 -9.00
CA GLU A 92 -11.60 -8.13 -8.54
C GLU A 92 -10.38 -7.84 -9.43
N GLU A 93 -10.56 -7.84 -10.76
CA GLU A 93 -9.50 -7.50 -11.70
C GLU A 93 -9.04 -6.04 -11.52
N SER A 94 -9.96 -5.12 -11.25
CA SER A 94 -9.65 -3.72 -10.97
C SER A 94 -8.84 -3.55 -9.69
N GLU A 95 -9.25 -4.20 -8.59
CA GLU A 95 -8.55 -4.14 -7.32
C GLU A 95 -7.12 -4.68 -7.44
N GLU A 96 -6.93 -5.77 -8.18
CA GLU A 96 -5.61 -6.36 -8.40
C GLU A 96 -4.72 -5.47 -9.29
N ILE A 97 -5.28 -4.84 -10.32
CA ILE A 97 -4.57 -3.83 -11.14
C ILE A 97 -4.12 -2.65 -10.27
N ASP A 98 -5.02 -2.11 -9.44
CA ASP A 98 -4.70 -0.96 -8.57
C ASP A 98 -3.60 -1.32 -7.56
N PHE A 99 -3.68 -2.50 -6.94
CA PHE A 99 -2.66 -2.99 -6.02
C PHE A 99 -1.29 -3.15 -6.70
N ILE A 100 -1.23 -3.77 -7.87
CA ILE A 100 0.03 -3.96 -8.61
C ILE A 100 0.59 -2.61 -9.06
N LEU A 101 -0.28 -1.70 -9.52
CA LEU A 101 0.10 -0.36 -9.95
C LEU A 101 0.69 0.46 -8.79
N GLU A 102 0.07 0.40 -7.60
CA GLU A 102 0.60 1.06 -6.40
C GLU A 102 2.00 0.52 -6.06
N ASN A 103 2.19 -0.81 -6.07
CA ASN A 103 3.50 -1.42 -5.81
C ASN A 103 4.54 -1.11 -6.90
N TYR A 104 4.11 -0.83 -8.13
CA TYR A 104 5.00 -0.47 -9.23
C TYR A 104 5.47 0.99 -9.13
N LEU A 105 4.53 1.91 -8.84
CA LEU A 105 4.79 3.34 -8.81
C LEU A 105 5.43 3.79 -7.50
N PHE A 106 5.13 3.11 -6.39
CA PHE A 106 5.56 3.53 -5.05
C PHE A 106 6.33 2.42 -4.35
N ASP A 107 7.51 2.75 -3.82
CA ASP A 107 8.23 1.86 -2.92
C ASP A 107 7.49 1.81 -1.56
N LYS A 108 6.88 0.67 -1.24
CA LYS A 108 6.19 0.47 0.05
C LYS A 108 7.10 0.67 1.27
N LYS A 109 8.42 0.64 1.13
CA LYS A 109 9.34 0.88 2.26
C LYS A 109 9.30 2.31 2.77
N THR A 110 9.00 3.30 1.93
CA THR A 110 9.01 4.72 2.32
C THR A 110 7.66 5.22 2.80
N ASN A 111 6.57 4.47 2.56
CA ASN A 111 5.22 4.91 2.88
C ASN A 111 4.72 4.35 4.23
N ILE A 112 4.00 5.18 4.98
CA ILE A 112 3.30 4.77 6.20
C ILE A 112 1.86 4.42 5.80
N THR A 113 1.52 3.14 5.83
CA THR A 113 0.18 2.64 5.49
C THR A 113 -0.72 2.57 6.73
N ARG A 114 -2.03 2.48 6.53
CA ARG A 114 -3.00 2.25 7.64
C ARG A 114 -2.72 0.95 8.37
N GLU A 115 -2.46 -0.13 7.64
CA GLU A 115 -2.09 -1.43 8.20
C GLU A 115 -0.84 -1.34 9.09
N LYS A 116 0.16 -0.56 8.66
CA LYS A 116 1.37 -0.32 9.46
C LYS A 116 1.03 0.43 10.75
N LEU A 117 0.19 1.47 10.70
CA LEU A 117 -0.26 2.19 11.89
C LEU A 117 -1.06 1.29 12.83
N GLU A 118 -2.03 0.52 12.32
CA GLU A 118 -2.84 -0.42 13.10
C GLU A 118 -1.98 -1.46 13.82
N LYS A 119 -0.97 -2.01 13.12
CA LYS A 119 0.03 -2.90 13.71
C LYS A 119 0.75 -2.23 14.89
N TYR A 120 1.24 -1.00 14.72
CA TYR A 120 1.97 -0.29 15.77
C TYR A 120 1.06 0.10 16.94
N PHE A 121 -0.17 0.54 16.69
CA PHE A 121 -1.17 0.76 17.74
C PHE A 121 -1.39 -0.48 18.58
N LYS A 122 -1.55 -1.64 17.94
CA LYS A 122 -1.74 -2.92 18.62
C LYS A 122 -0.54 -3.26 19.50
N ILE A 123 0.66 -3.29 18.92
CA ILE A 123 1.90 -3.65 19.62
C ILE A 123 2.14 -2.74 20.83
N THR A 124 2.06 -1.42 20.64
CA THR A 124 2.30 -0.46 21.73
C THR A 124 1.22 -0.53 22.82
N SER A 125 -0.05 -0.74 22.44
CA SER A 125 -1.13 -0.91 23.43
C SER A 125 -1.01 -2.20 24.22
N GLU A 126 -0.59 -3.31 23.59
CA GLU A 126 -0.33 -4.58 24.26
C GLU A 126 0.88 -4.47 25.20
N ALA A 127 1.95 -3.82 24.75
CA ALA A 127 3.12 -3.53 25.57
C ALA A 127 2.75 -2.67 26.79
N LEU A 128 1.98 -1.58 26.63
CA LEU A 128 1.51 -0.77 27.76
C LEU A 128 0.71 -1.59 28.78
N LYS A 129 -0.22 -2.43 28.32
CA LYS A 129 -1.00 -3.32 29.21
C LYS A 129 -0.10 -4.27 30.00
N LYS A 130 0.98 -4.76 29.39
CA LYS A 130 1.94 -5.66 30.03
C LYS A 130 2.83 -4.92 31.03
N ALA A 131 3.34 -3.74 30.68
CA ALA A 131 4.13 -2.90 31.56
C ALA A 131 3.36 -2.53 32.85
N LYS A 132 2.09 -2.11 32.71
CA LYS A 132 1.20 -1.77 33.85
C LYS A 132 1.04 -2.90 34.87
N LYS A 133 1.16 -4.16 34.45
CA LYS A 133 1.00 -5.35 35.32
C LYS A 133 2.30 -5.78 36.00
N ASN A 134 3.45 -5.29 35.54
CA ASN A 134 4.76 -5.79 35.95
C ASN A 134 5.66 -4.65 36.43
N ILE A 135 5.11 -3.76 37.27
CA ILE A 135 5.89 -2.67 37.88
C ILE A 135 6.80 -3.26 38.98
N ILE A 136 8.08 -2.94 38.93
CA ILE A 136 9.04 -3.36 39.96
C ILE A 136 8.78 -2.56 41.24
N LYS A 137 8.71 -3.27 42.37
CA LYS A 137 8.45 -2.66 43.69
C LYS A 137 9.49 -1.57 44.00
N GLY A 138 9.02 -0.39 44.40
CA GLY A 138 9.86 0.78 44.68
C GLY A 138 10.16 1.66 43.46
N LYS A 139 9.62 1.34 42.28
CA LYS A 139 9.74 2.12 41.04
C LYS A 139 8.41 2.74 40.59
N GLU A 140 7.40 2.75 41.44
CA GLU A 140 6.03 3.13 41.10
C GLU A 140 5.93 4.58 40.58
N ASN A 141 6.73 5.51 41.12
CA ASN A 141 6.75 6.90 40.64
C ASN A 141 7.28 7.00 39.21
N TYR A 142 8.41 6.35 38.91
CA TYR A 142 8.97 6.29 37.55
C TYR A 142 8.02 5.58 36.59
N ALA A 143 7.41 4.48 37.04
CA ALA A 143 6.43 3.75 36.25
C ALA A 143 5.24 4.63 35.89
N LYS A 144 4.74 5.43 36.85
CA LYS A 144 3.62 6.36 36.64
C LYS A 144 3.96 7.40 35.57
N GLU A 145 5.13 8.05 35.66
CA GLU A 145 5.56 9.03 34.66
C GLU A 145 5.66 8.42 33.27
N ILE A 146 6.29 7.25 33.15
CA ILE A 146 6.42 6.55 31.87
C ILE A 146 5.04 6.19 31.30
N ILE A 147 4.17 5.60 32.13
CA ILE A 147 2.81 5.20 31.71
C ILE A 147 2.01 6.40 31.23
N GLU A 148 2.07 7.52 31.96
CA GLU A 148 1.36 8.75 31.60
C GLU A 148 1.84 9.30 30.25
N MET A 149 3.15 9.35 30.02
CA MET A 149 3.69 9.77 28.72
C MET A 149 3.24 8.86 27.58
N VAL A 150 3.26 7.54 27.78
CA VAL A 150 2.81 6.57 26.77
C VAL A 150 1.33 6.76 26.44
N GLU A 151 0.48 6.98 27.45
CA GLU A 151 -0.95 7.22 27.26
C GLU A 151 -1.23 8.52 26.51
N ASN A 152 -0.50 9.59 26.83
CA ASN A 152 -0.60 10.87 26.13
C ASN A 152 -0.23 10.72 24.65
N TYR A 153 0.89 10.06 24.33
CA TYR A 153 1.28 9.85 22.94
C TYR A 153 0.38 8.87 22.18
N LEU A 154 -0.22 7.88 22.85
CA LEU A 154 -1.25 7.05 22.23
C LEU A 154 -2.52 7.86 21.90
N SER A 155 -2.87 8.85 22.73
CA SER A 155 -3.95 9.78 22.46
C SER A 155 -3.63 10.67 21.25
N ASP A 156 -2.42 11.25 21.22
CA ASP A 156 -1.94 12.07 20.10
C ASP A 156 -1.91 11.28 18.79
N ALA A 157 -1.45 10.04 18.83
CA ALA A 157 -1.45 9.16 17.66
C ALA A 157 -2.86 8.97 17.09
N LYS A 158 -3.88 8.78 17.95
CA LYS A 158 -5.28 8.66 17.52
C LYS A 158 -5.78 9.97 16.90
N HIS A 159 -5.41 11.11 17.47
CA HIS A 159 -5.73 12.42 16.92
C HIS A 159 -5.13 12.62 15.53
N PHE A 160 -3.83 12.33 15.35
CA PHE A 160 -3.17 12.41 14.04
C PHE A 160 -3.79 11.43 13.01
N GLN A 161 -4.13 10.22 13.44
CA GLN A 161 -4.82 9.24 12.60
C GLN A 161 -6.16 9.76 12.09
N SER A 162 -6.97 10.40 12.95
CA SER A 162 -8.26 10.98 12.56
C SER A 162 -8.13 12.06 11.49
N LYS A 163 -7.00 12.78 11.48
CA LYS A 163 -6.67 13.82 10.51
C LYS A 163 -5.96 13.30 9.26
N LYS A 164 -5.73 11.99 9.16
CA LYS A 164 -4.93 11.33 8.11
C LYS A 164 -3.47 11.82 8.05
N ASP A 165 -2.95 12.33 9.17
CA ASP A 165 -1.54 12.70 9.32
C ASP A 165 -0.73 11.47 9.78
N PHE A 166 -0.39 10.61 8.82
CA PHE A 166 0.22 9.32 9.13
C PHE A 166 1.67 9.42 9.58
N VAL A 167 2.39 10.48 9.19
CA VAL A 167 3.78 10.70 9.61
C VAL A 167 3.83 11.00 11.10
N ASN A 168 3.05 11.96 11.57
CA ASN A 168 3.01 12.29 13.00
C ASN A 168 2.35 11.20 13.84
N CYS A 169 1.34 10.49 13.30
CA CYS A 169 0.77 9.31 13.95
C CYS A 169 1.84 8.24 14.20
N PHE A 170 2.62 7.90 13.17
CA PHE A 170 3.69 6.91 13.30
C PHE A 170 4.79 7.38 14.26
N GLY A 171 5.16 8.67 14.21
CA GLY A 171 6.13 9.27 15.12
C GLY A 171 5.71 9.15 16.59
N ALA A 172 4.46 9.53 16.90
CA ALA A 172 3.90 9.43 18.25
C ALA A 172 3.87 7.98 18.77
N LEU A 173 3.48 7.01 17.92
CA LEU A 173 3.48 5.59 18.30
C LEU A 173 4.88 5.06 18.64
N ASN A 174 5.89 5.38 17.82
CA ASN A 174 7.26 4.94 18.08
C ASN A 174 7.83 5.60 19.34
N TYR A 175 7.52 6.87 19.57
CA TYR A 175 7.99 7.58 20.77
C TYR A 175 7.33 7.01 22.05
N ALA A 176 6.02 6.72 22.00
CA ALA A 176 5.31 6.01 23.06
C ALA A 176 5.96 4.64 23.35
N HIS A 177 6.24 3.85 22.31
CA HIS A 177 6.90 2.56 22.50
C HIS A 177 8.32 2.69 23.06
N GLY A 178 9.05 3.73 22.66
CA GLY A 178 10.37 4.04 23.19
C GLY A 178 10.39 4.31 24.69
N TRP A 179 9.37 4.98 25.23
CA TRP A 179 9.19 5.15 26.68
C TRP A 179 9.01 3.81 27.42
N LEU A 180 8.26 2.87 26.83
CA LEU A 180 8.08 1.53 27.39
C LEU A 180 9.40 0.74 27.38
N ASP A 181 10.13 0.75 26.26
CA ASP A 181 11.43 0.09 26.14
C ASP A 181 12.46 0.67 27.11
N ALA A 182 12.48 2.00 27.28
CA ALA A 182 13.32 2.66 28.27
C ALA A 182 12.99 2.17 29.70
N GLY A 183 11.70 2.08 30.04
CA GLY A 183 11.25 1.55 31.33
C GLY A 183 11.68 0.11 31.59
N VAL A 184 11.63 -0.76 30.58
CA VAL A 184 12.13 -2.14 30.67
C VAL A 184 13.65 -2.16 30.86
N ARG A 185 14.39 -1.39 30.06
CA ARG A 185 15.87 -1.38 30.14
C ARG A 185 16.41 -0.75 31.43
N LEU A 186 15.66 0.16 32.05
CA LEU A 186 16.01 0.80 33.32
C LEU A 186 15.46 0.06 34.55
N ASP A 187 14.95 -1.16 34.35
CA ASP A 187 14.41 -2.02 35.41
C ASP A 187 13.31 -1.30 36.22
N VAL A 188 12.43 -0.57 35.52
CA VAL A 188 11.17 -0.03 36.04
C VAL A 188 10.04 -1.05 35.88
N PHE A 189 10.05 -1.79 34.76
CA PHE A 189 9.09 -2.88 34.50
C PHE A 189 9.82 -4.23 34.36
N ASP A 190 9.34 -5.27 35.05
CA ASP A 190 9.85 -6.64 34.93
C ASP A 190 9.13 -7.38 33.79
N VAL A 191 9.56 -7.14 32.56
CA VAL A 191 8.97 -7.75 31.36
C VAL A 191 10.03 -8.52 30.58
N LYS A 192 9.72 -9.78 30.24
CA LYS A 192 10.65 -10.71 29.53
C LYS A 192 10.25 -10.99 28.08
N ASP A 193 9.31 -10.23 27.56
CA ASP A 193 8.71 -10.45 26.24
C ASP A 193 9.55 -9.79 25.14
N ARG A 194 10.31 -10.63 24.42
CA ARG A 194 11.20 -10.19 23.34
C ARG A 194 10.47 -9.82 22.05
N GLU A 195 9.19 -10.18 21.93
CA GLU A 195 8.39 -9.81 20.76
C GLU A 195 7.85 -8.39 20.88
N LEU A 196 7.53 -7.96 22.11
CA LEU A 196 6.96 -6.65 22.39
C LEU A 196 7.98 -5.60 22.86
N PHE A 197 9.09 -6.01 23.46
CA PHE A 197 10.04 -5.08 24.09
C PHE A 197 11.49 -5.35 23.70
N THR A 198 12.26 -4.26 23.72
CA THR A 198 13.72 -4.33 23.71
C THR A 198 14.23 -4.72 25.11
N VAL A 199 14.33 -6.02 25.37
CA VAL A 199 14.86 -6.55 26.63
C VAL A 199 16.40 -6.65 26.62
N LYS A 200 17.00 -6.76 27.82
CA LYS A 200 18.44 -7.04 28.00
C LYS A 200 18.82 -8.48 27.62
#